data_AF-A0AA36NID9-F1
#
_entry.id   AF-A0AA36NID9-F1
#
_cell.length_a   1.000
_cell.length_b   1.000
_cell.length_c   1.000
_cell.angle_alpha   90.00
_cell.angle_beta   90.00
_cell.angle_gamma   90.00
#
_symmetry.space_group_name_H-M   'P 1'
#
loop_
_entity.id
_entity.type
_entity.pdbx_description
1 polymer ?
#
loop_
_entity_poly.entity_id
_entity_poly.type
_entity_poly.pdbx_seq_one_letter_code
_entity_poly.pdbx_strand_id
1 'polypeptide(L)'
;MAASVSDVHLLESGEAPVSRAAALGRACTEELVWVWRESEDLMVEFAVHVPCWASIERSELLRRRYLRWNPLWWFSILGCAVCILLGHGFHAACCQGAPVRADELEVERRARVWWVYCYSGGFVGTVLTDLIALVMAVVGNKDAEERNRTIRSCQVAILIQLWYMIGDWNLLFRMSRKDTVLMHAAAISRVTFGAAFLVAFCIGLLTPAGQAAFEHWAEGLPEAGAKPPPPPPRETAVTWVIRLVFCAFMVVAYLGYTPLLRLDYHQADEDTQREHCRGIWKLKVALVAGVLMVAVEGFMFSRGPGLWMLAAQPFFVLGTAYLMEDGKLSWKRFLAALGSLLPFVVVGSGFASCGPALWEILAGK
;
A
#
# COMPACT_ATOMS: atom_id res chain seq x y z
N MET A 1 -4.84 45.89 7.72
CA MET A 1 -3.75 46.10 6.74
C MET A 1 -4.23 45.58 5.39
N ALA A 2 -4.63 46.50 4.53
CA ALA A 2 -5.16 46.23 3.20
C ALA A 2 -4.00 46.02 2.21
N ALA A 3 -4.03 44.92 1.46
CA ALA A 3 -3.08 44.69 0.38
C ALA A 3 -3.53 45.47 -0.86
N SER A 4 -2.62 46.31 -1.35
CA SER A 4 -2.73 47.09 -2.57
C SER A 4 -2.89 46.17 -3.78
N VAL A 5 -3.99 46.36 -4.50
CA VAL A 5 -4.25 45.85 -5.84
C VAL A 5 -3.34 46.64 -6.78
N SER A 6 -2.14 46.14 -7.06
CA SER A 6 -1.27 46.70 -8.09
C SER A 6 -1.58 46.04 -9.43
N ASP A 7 -2.11 46.88 -10.32
CA ASP A 7 -2.19 46.82 -11.78
C ASP A 7 -1.47 45.64 -12.44
N VAL A 8 -2.27 44.64 -12.78
CA VAL A 8 -1.95 43.63 -13.77
C VAL A 8 -2.04 44.30 -15.15
N HIS A 9 -0.92 44.84 -15.63
CA HIS A 9 -0.71 45.07 -17.06
C HIS A 9 -0.67 43.70 -17.77
N LEU A 10 -1.85 43.21 -18.14
CA LEU A 10 -2.03 42.14 -19.13
C LEU A 10 -1.53 42.69 -20.47
N LEU A 11 -0.25 42.43 -20.76
CA LEU A 11 0.28 42.53 -22.12
C LEU A 11 -0.53 41.56 -22.99
N GLU A 12 -1.30 42.11 -23.92
CA GLU A 12 -1.92 41.41 -25.04
C GLU A 12 -0.81 40.85 -25.96
N SER A 13 -0.10 39.82 -25.52
CA SER A 13 0.72 39.03 -26.41
C SER A 13 -0.24 38.28 -27.34
N GLY A 14 -0.32 38.72 -28.59
CA GLY A 14 -1.11 38.14 -29.68
C GLY A 14 -0.63 36.75 -30.11
N GLU A 15 -0.44 35.83 -29.15
CA GLU A 15 -0.29 34.42 -29.44
C GLU A 15 -1.64 33.89 -29.92
N ALA A 16 -1.66 33.41 -31.17
CA ALA A 16 -2.83 32.77 -31.75
C ALA A 16 -3.36 31.72 -30.76
N PRO A 17 -4.69 31.64 -30.54
CA PRO A 17 -5.27 30.74 -29.55
C PRO A 17 -4.90 29.31 -29.91
N VAL A 18 -3.87 28.80 -29.26
CA VAL A 18 -3.54 27.38 -29.28
C VAL A 18 -4.82 26.68 -28.83
N SER A 19 -5.39 25.87 -29.72
CA SER A 19 -6.60 25.11 -29.42
C SER A 19 -6.40 24.39 -28.08
N ARG A 20 -7.32 24.59 -27.13
CA ARG A 20 -7.27 23.96 -25.80
C ARG A 20 -7.04 22.44 -25.88
N ALA A 21 -7.56 21.81 -26.94
CA ALA A 21 -7.33 20.40 -27.22
C ALA A 21 -5.85 20.05 -27.48
N ALA A 22 -5.11 20.90 -28.19
CA ALA A 22 -3.68 20.70 -28.43
C ALA A 22 -2.86 20.88 -27.15
N ALA A 23 -3.25 21.82 -26.28
CA ALA A 23 -2.61 21.99 -24.97
C ALA A 23 -2.85 20.78 -24.06
N LEU A 24 -4.09 20.28 -23.98
CA LEU A 24 -4.43 19.07 -23.22
C LEU A 24 -3.70 17.84 -23.76
N GLY A 25 -3.65 17.67 -25.09
CA GLY A 25 -2.93 16.55 -25.71
C GLY A 25 -1.44 16.55 -25.38
N ARG A 26 -0.79 17.71 -25.36
CA ARG A 26 0.61 17.84 -24.91
C ARG A 26 0.78 17.50 -23.43
N ALA A 27 -0.06 18.06 -22.56
CA ALA A 27 -0.01 17.78 -21.13
C ALA A 27 -0.17 16.27 -20.83
N CYS A 28 -1.13 15.59 -21.47
CA CYS A 28 -1.31 14.15 -21.32
C CYS A 28 -0.08 13.36 -21.81
N THR A 29 0.54 13.79 -22.92
CA THR A 29 1.73 13.12 -23.46
C THR A 29 2.92 13.29 -22.53
N GLU A 30 3.13 14.49 -22.00
CA GLU A 30 4.20 14.80 -21.04
C GLU A 30 4.04 13.98 -19.76
N GLU A 31 2.81 13.88 -19.24
CA GLU A 31 2.49 13.05 -18.07
C GLU A 31 2.80 11.58 -18.31
N LEU A 32 2.36 11.01 -19.44
CA LEU A 32 2.64 9.61 -19.78
C LEU A 32 4.14 9.32 -19.94
N VAL A 33 4.88 10.25 -20.56
CA VAL A 33 6.34 10.13 -20.68
C VAL A 33 7.01 10.20 -19.31
N TRP A 34 6.56 11.09 -18.43
CA TRP A 34 7.06 11.19 -17.05
C TRP A 34 6.80 9.90 -16.27
N VAL A 35 5.55 9.42 -16.25
CA VAL A 35 5.15 8.17 -15.57
C VAL A 35 5.97 6.99 -16.07
N TRP A 36 6.18 6.87 -17.39
CA TRP A 36 6.97 5.79 -17.96
C TRP A 36 8.42 5.81 -17.46
N ARG A 37 9.06 6.98 -17.44
CA ARG A 37 10.44 7.14 -16.94
C ARG A 37 10.56 6.79 -15.46
N GLU A 38 9.64 7.28 -14.62
CA GLU A 38 9.62 6.96 -13.19
C GLU A 38 9.41 5.46 -12.95
N SER A 39 8.61 4.80 -13.79
CA SER A 39 8.39 3.35 -13.74
C SER A 39 9.63 2.55 -14.13
N GLU A 40 10.35 2.98 -15.17
CA GLU A 40 11.64 2.40 -15.56
C GLU A 40 12.68 2.57 -14.46
N ASP A 41 12.81 3.77 -13.90
CA ASP A 41 13.72 4.09 -12.80
C ASP A 41 13.42 3.28 -11.54
N LEU A 42 12.13 3.10 -11.21
CA LEU A 42 11.69 2.25 -10.12
C LEU A 42 12.10 0.79 -10.36
N MET A 43 11.82 0.23 -11.53
CA MET A 43 12.19 -1.15 -11.85
C MET A 43 13.71 -1.39 -11.83
N VAL A 44 14.50 -0.38 -12.24
CA VAL A 44 15.95 -0.42 -12.10
C VAL A 44 16.38 -0.39 -10.63
N GLU A 45 15.71 0.40 -9.78
CA GLU A 45 15.95 0.40 -8.34
C GLU A 45 15.68 -0.98 -7.72
N PHE A 46 14.62 -1.67 -8.14
CA PHE A 46 14.37 -3.06 -7.73
C PHE A 46 15.48 -4.00 -8.21
N ALA A 47 15.91 -3.85 -9.46
CA ALA A 47 16.93 -4.70 -10.08
C ALA A 47 18.26 -4.66 -9.33
N VAL A 48 18.70 -3.48 -8.84
CA VAL A 48 19.98 -3.38 -8.10
C VAL A 48 19.96 -4.12 -6.76
N HIS A 49 18.78 -4.42 -6.22
CA HIS A 49 18.64 -5.19 -4.98
C HIS A 49 18.61 -6.70 -5.20
N VAL A 50 18.56 -7.18 -6.45
CA VAL A 50 18.66 -8.60 -6.76
C VAL A 50 20.12 -9.04 -6.62
N PRO A 51 20.47 -10.05 -5.79
CA PRO A 51 21.85 -10.39 -5.49
C PRO A 51 22.74 -10.66 -6.72
N CYS A 52 22.19 -11.25 -7.78
CA CYS A 52 22.93 -11.51 -9.02
C CYS A 52 23.16 -10.28 -9.91
N TRP A 53 22.48 -9.17 -9.62
CA TRP A 53 22.57 -7.90 -10.37
C TRP A 53 23.16 -6.76 -9.55
N ALA A 54 23.34 -6.94 -8.24
CA ALA A 54 23.85 -5.91 -7.34
C ALA A 54 25.25 -5.36 -7.70
N SER A 55 26.05 -6.13 -8.45
CA SER A 55 27.36 -5.70 -8.94
C SER A 55 27.33 -4.94 -10.26
N ILE A 56 26.17 -4.84 -10.91
CA ILE A 56 26.00 -4.19 -12.21
C ILE A 56 25.66 -2.72 -11.98
N GLU A 57 26.35 -1.82 -12.67
CA GLU A 57 26.06 -0.39 -12.57
C GLU A 57 24.65 -0.08 -13.10
N ARG A 58 23.95 0.86 -12.43
CA ARG A 58 22.60 1.30 -12.80
C ARG A 58 22.49 1.66 -14.29
N SER A 59 23.47 2.40 -14.81
CA SER A 59 23.52 2.84 -16.20
C SER A 59 23.71 1.69 -17.21
N GLU A 60 24.29 0.57 -16.75
CA GLU A 60 24.57 -0.60 -17.57
C GLU A 60 23.37 -1.56 -17.62
N LEU A 61 22.55 -1.64 -16.55
CA LEU A 61 21.37 -2.51 -16.49
C LEU A 61 20.44 -2.29 -17.68
N LEU A 62 20.11 -1.04 -18.01
CA LEU A 62 19.23 -0.71 -19.14
C LEU A 62 19.82 -1.08 -20.51
N ARG A 63 21.15 -1.24 -20.61
CA ARG A 63 21.84 -1.64 -21.84
C ARG A 63 21.90 -3.16 -22.02
N ARG A 64 21.64 -3.95 -20.97
CA ARG A 64 21.72 -5.41 -21.03
C ARG A 64 20.60 -5.96 -21.91
N ARG A 65 20.97 -6.73 -22.94
CA ARG A 65 20.01 -7.35 -23.89
C ARG A 65 18.96 -8.17 -23.16
N TYR A 66 19.33 -9.01 -22.20
CA TYR A 66 18.37 -9.90 -21.56
C TYR A 66 17.26 -9.14 -20.80
N LEU A 67 17.49 -7.95 -20.23
CA LEU A 67 16.42 -7.13 -19.65
C LEU A 67 15.56 -6.49 -20.74
N ARG A 68 16.20 -5.90 -21.75
CA ARG A 68 15.54 -5.22 -22.85
C ARG A 68 14.65 -6.14 -23.72
N TRP A 69 14.98 -7.43 -23.80
CA TRP A 69 14.19 -8.43 -24.53
C TRP A 69 13.29 -9.27 -23.61
N ASN A 70 13.32 -9.05 -22.30
CA ASN A 70 12.47 -9.78 -21.37
C ASN A 70 11.06 -9.16 -21.36
N PRO A 71 10.02 -9.85 -21.82
CA PRO A 71 8.66 -9.32 -21.78
C PRO A 71 8.19 -9.01 -20.36
N LEU A 72 8.58 -9.83 -19.36
CA LEU A 72 8.19 -9.60 -17.96
C LEU A 72 8.74 -8.28 -17.41
N TRP A 73 9.92 -7.86 -17.86
CA TRP A 73 10.49 -6.56 -17.51
C TRP A 73 9.57 -5.42 -17.97
N TRP A 74 9.19 -5.42 -19.24
CA TRP A 74 8.31 -4.41 -19.82
C TRP A 74 6.90 -4.45 -19.25
N PHE A 75 6.35 -5.65 -19.00
CA PHE A 75 5.05 -5.78 -18.32
C PHE A 75 5.09 -5.20 -16.90
N SER A 76 6.20 -5.37 -16.18
CA SER A 76 6.37 -4.79 -14.84
C SER A 76 6.44 -3.27 -14.89
N ILE A 77 7.19 -2.70 -15.86
CA ILE A 77 7.23 -1.25 -16.10
C ILE A 77 5.83 -0.73 -16.44
N LEU A 78 5.12 -1.37 -17.36
CA LEU A 78 3.77 -0.98 -17.74
C LEU A 78 2.81 -1.05 -16.55
N GLY A 79 2.90 -2.11 -15.75
CA GLY A 79 2.11 -2.25 -14.52
C GLY A 79 2.39 -1.11 -13.53
N CYS A 80 3.66 -0.79 -13.29
CA CYS A 80 4.05 0.35 -12.46
C CYS A 80 3.54 1.67 -13.04
N ALA A 81 3.60 1.86 -14.36
CA ALA A 81 3.14 3.07 -15.02
C ALA A 81 1.64 3.29 -14.83
N VAL A 82 0.84 2.24 -15.04
CA VAL A 82 -0.61 2.29 -14.78
C VAL A 82 -0.89 2.61 -13.32
N CYS A 83 -0.17 1.98 -12.39
CA CYS A 83 -0.34 2.22 -10.96
C CYS A 83 0.06 3.66 -10.58
N ILE A 84 1.22 4.16 -11.02
CA ILE A 84 1.66 5.53 -10.74
C ILE A 84 0.66 6.53 -11.31
N LEU A 85 0.16 6.32 -12.54
CA LEU A 85 -0.82 7.21 -13.16
C LEU A 85 -2.14 7.27 -12.38
N LEU A 86 -2.68 6.11 -11.99
CA LEU A 86 -3.92 6.06 -11.20
C LEU A 86 -3.75 6.70 -9.82
N GLY A 87 -2.63 6.41 -9.14
CA GLY A 87 -2.35 6.96 -7.82
C GLY A 87 -2.08 8.47 -7.86
N HIS A 88 -1.29 8.93 -8.84
CA HIS A 88 -1.07 10.35 -9.06
C HIS A 88 -2.38 11.07 -9.35
N GLY A 89 -3.25 10.50 -10.19
CA GLY A 89 -4.58 11.06 -10.45
C GLY A 89 -5.45 11.17 -9.19
N PHE A 90 -5.46 10.13 -8.36
CA PHE A 90 -6.15 10.15 -7.06
C PHE A 90 -5.61 11.26 -6.14
N HIS A 91 -4.29 11.32 -5.96
CA HIS A 91 -3.65 12.33 -5.11
C HIS A 91 -3.81 13.74 -5.71
N ALA A 92 -3.79 13.90 -7.02
CA ALA A 92 -4.08 15.16 -7.71
C ALA A 92 -5.51 15.66 -7.43
N ALA A 93 -6.50 14.76 -7.45
CA ALA A 93 -7.87 15.10 -7.06
C ALA A 93 -7.98 15.56 -5.60
N CYS A 94 -7.06 15.15 -4.73
CA CYS A 94 -6.93 15.57 -3.34
C CYS A 94 -5.95 16.74 -3.12
N CYS A 95 -5.57 17.47 -4.18
CA CYS A 95 -4.60 18.56 -4.15
C CYS A 95 -3.19 18.16 -3.66
N GLN A 96 -2.81 16.90 -3.85
CA GLN A 96 -1.51 16.32 -3.50
C GLN A 96 -0.75 15.73 -4.69
N GLY A 97 -1.16 16.04 -5.94
CA GLY A 97 -0.50 15.53 -7.15
C GLY A 97 0.83 16.22 -7.49
N ALA A 98 1.02 17.45 -7.02
CA ALA A 98 2.22 18.26 -7.24
C ALA A 98 3.38 17.86 -6.31
N PRO A 99 4.60 18.39 -6.51
CA PRO A 99 5.67 18.27 -5.52
C PRO A 99 5.19 18.66 -4.12
N VAL A 100 5.59 17.90 -3.10
CA VAL A 100 5.12 18.10 -1.72
C VAL A 100 5.48 19.51 -1.21
N ARG A 101 6.66 20.00 -1.61
CA ARG A 101 7.21 21.34 -1.34
C ARG A 101 8.14 21.75 -2.50
N ALA A 102 8.50 23.03 -2.57
CA ALA A 102 9.47 23.53 -3.55
C ALA A 102 10.89 22.98 -3.34
N ASP A 103 11.24 22.65 -2.09
CA ASP A 103 12.51 22.05 -1.67
C ASP A 103 12.35 20.55 -1.32
N GLU A 104 11.48 19.84 -2.05
CA GLU A 104 11.33 18.40 -1.94
C GLU A 104 12.67 17.70 -2.23
N LEU A 105 13.14 16.89 -1.28
CA LEU A 105 14.38 16.14 -1.45
C LEU A 105 14.16 14.96 -2.41
N GLU A 106 15.22 14.51 -3.07
CA GLU A 106 15.16 13.35 -3.99
C GLU A 106 14.55 12.11 -3.32
N VAL A 107 14.89 11.86 -2.06
CA VAL A 107 14.34 10.75 -1.27
C VAL A 107 12.83 10.89 -1.03
N GLU A 108 12.34 12.11 -0.86
CA GLU A 108 10.93 12.41 -0.69
C GLU A 108 10.18 12.26 -2.02
N ARG A 109 10.75 12.73 -3.13
CA ARG A 109 10.20 12.53 -4.47
C ARG A 109 10.04 11.05 -4.76
N ARG A 110 11.09 10.25 -4.50
CA ARG A 110 11.04 8.78 -4.67
C ARG A 110 9.99 8.15 -3.76
N ALA A 111 9.95 8.52 -2.47
CA ALA A 111 8.92 8.09 -1.53
C ALA A 111 7.50 8.36 -2.08
N ARG A 112 7.26 9.58 -2.57
CA ARG A 112 5.97 10.00 -3.11
C ARG A 112 5.61 9.28 -4.41
N VAL A 113 6.50 9.30 -5.41
CA VAL A 113 6.17 8.79 -6.75
C VAL A 113 6.21 7.26 -6.77
N TRP A 114 7.31 6.67 -6.31
CA TRP A 114 7.53 5.23 -6.46
C TRP A 114 6.75 4.39 -5.46
N TRP A 115 6.45 4.94 -4.28
CA TRP A 115 5.80 4.18 -3.22
C TRP A 115 4.39 4.71 -2.96
N VAL A 116 4.19 6.01 -2.71
CA VAL A 116 2.84 6.50 -2.45
C VAL A 116 1.95 6.40 -3.70
N TYR A 117 2.34 6.98 -4.84
CA TYR A 117 1.49 6.94 -6.05
C TYR A 117 1.37 5.52 -6.60
N CYS A 118 2.48 4.78 -6.73
CA CYS A 118 2.40 3.41 -7.24
C CYS A 118 1.48 2.52 -6.37
N TYR A 119 1.58 2.57 -5.04
CA TYR A 119 0.72 1.73 -4.20
C TYR A 119 -0.72 2.23 -4.16
N SER A 120 -0.92 3.53 -3.97
CA SER A 120 -2.26 4.14 -4.00
C SER A 120 -2.98 3.81 -5.30
N GLY A 121 -2.31 3.83 -6.46
CA GLY A 121 -2.96 3.49 -7.72
C GLY A 121 -3.29 2.01 -7.88
N GLY A 122 -2.46 1.11 -7.35
CA GLY A 122 -2.82 -0.30 -7.21
C GLY A 122 -4.11 -0.46 -6.40
N PHE A 123 -4.22 0.26 -5.27
CA PHE A 123 -5.41 0.29 -4.44
C PHE A 123 -6.63 0.91 -5.12
N VAL A 124 -6.46 1.98 -5.89
CA VAL A 124 -7.55 2.55 -6.72
C VAL A 124 -8.07 1.49 -7.69
N GLY A 125 -7.18 0.77 -8.37
CA GLY A 125 -7.56 -0.31 -9.29
C GLY A 125 -8.34 -1.44 -8.61
N THR A 126 -7.92 -1.87 -7.42
CA THR A 126 -8.63 -2.90 -6.65
C THR A 126 -9.97 -2.39 -6.11
N VAL A 127 -10.05 -1.13 -5.65
CA VAL A 127 -11.32 -0.53 -5.19
C VAL A 127 -12.32 -0.50 -6.33
N LEU A 128 -11.91 -0.11 -7.54
CA LEU A 128 -12.79 -0.10 -8.71
C LEU A 128 -13.29 -1.49 -9.06
N THR A 129 -12.42 -2.50 -8.97
CA THR A 129 -12.78 -3.90 -9.23
C THR A 129 -13.77 -4.42 -8.17
N ASP A 130 -13.53 -4.15 -6.90
CA ASP A 130 -14.42 -4.54 -5.80
C ASP A 130 -15.76 -3.80 -5.87
N LEU A 131 -15.78 -2.54 -6.33
CA LEU A 131 -17.02 -1.79 -6.57
C LEU A 131 -17.85 -2.40 -7.71
N ILE A 132 -17.19 -2.81 -8.81
CA ILE A 132 -17.88 -3.51 -9.91
C ILE A 132 -18.46 -4.83 -9.40
N ALA A 133 -17.67 -5.64 -8.67
CA ALA A 133 -18.13 -6.89 -8.09
C ALA A 133 -19.32 -6.67 -7.13
N LEU A 134 -19.26 -5.62 -6.31
CA LEU A 134 -20.34 -5.23 -5.40
C LEU A 134 -21.62 -4.88 -6.16
N VAL A 135 -21.53 -4.06 -7.22
CA VAL A 135 -22.69 -3.71 -8.05
C VAL A 135 -23.29 -4.94 -8.72
N MET A 136 -22.45 -5.81 -9.27
CA MET A 136 -22.88 -7.07 -9.90
C MET A 136 -23.57 -8.01 -8.89
N ALA A 137 -23.08 -8.06 -7.65
CA ALA A 137 -23.72 -8.84 -6.59
C ALA A 137 -25.08 -8.26 -6.17
N VAL A 138 -25.22 -6.94 -6.12
CA VAL A 138 -26.48 -6.25 -5.76
C VAL A 138 -27.55 -6.42 -6.84
N VAL A 139 -27.16 -6.34 -8.12
CA VAL A 139 -28.09 -6.42 -9.27
C VAL A 139 -28.35 -7.86 -9.71
N GLY A 140 -27.44 -8.79 -9.42
CA GLY A 140 -27.53 -10.18 -9.85
C GLY A 140 -28.61 -10.99 -9.11
N ASN A 141 -29.26 -11.91 -9.83
CA ASN A 141 -30.17 -12.91 -9.28
C ASN A 141 -29.40 -14.12 -8.74
N LYS A 142 -28.44 -13.87 -7.85
CA LYS A 142 -27.72 -14.94 -7.12
C LYS A 142 -28.52 -15.37 -5.89
N ASP A 143 -28.16 -16.54 -5.34
CA ASP A 143 -28.66 -16.98 -4.04
C ASP A 143 -28.40 -15.91 -2.96
N ALA A 144 -29.34 -15.75 -2.02
CA ALA A 144 -29.29 -14.70 -1.02
C ALA A 144 -28.06 -14.80 -0.10
N GLU A 145 -27.61 -16.02 0.20
CA GLU A 145 -26.44 -16.27 1.04
C GLU A 145 -25.15 -15.86 0.32
N GLU A 146 -24.97 -16.33 -0.92
CA GLU A 146 -23.82 -15.98 -1.78
C GLU A 146 -23.74 -14.46 -1.97
N ARG A 147 -24.87 -13.82 -2.29
CA ARG A 147 -24.95 -12.36 -2.44
C ARG A 147 -24.49 -11.62 -1.19
N ASN A 148 -25.04 -11.97 -0.02
CA ASN A 148 -24.71 -11.30 1.25
C ASN A 148 -23.24 -11.50 1.63
N ARG A 149 -22.66 -12.63 1.25
CA ARG A 149 -21.25 -12.93 1.46
C ARG A 149 -20.34 -12.09 0.55
N THR A 150 -20.63 -12.01 -0.75
CA THR A 150 -19.89 -11.16 -1.68
C THR A 150 -19.96 -9.68 -1.26
N ILE A 151 -21.15 -9.18 -0.91
CA ILE A 151 -21.33 -7.78 -0.46
C ILE A 151 -20.45 -7.47 0.75
N ARG A 152 -20.49 -8.32 1.79
CA ARG A 152 -19.66 -8.12 2.99
C ARG A 152 -18.17 -8.14 2.66
N SER A 153 -17.76 -9.02 1.74
CA SER A 153 -16.38 -9.06 1.27
C SER A 153 -15.93 -7.79 0.60
N CYS A 154 -16.65 -7.34 -0.42
CA CYS A 154 -16.30 -6.12 -1.13
C CYS A 154 -16.28 -4.92 -0.19
N GLN A 155 -17.23 -4.83 0.75
CA GLN A 155 -17.25 -3.74 1.75
C GLN A 155 -16.00 -3.73 2.62
N VAL A 156 -15.62 -4.88 3.21
CA VAL A 156 -14.43 -4.97 4.06
C VAL A 156 -13.17 -4.67 3.25
N ALA A 157 -13.06 -5.24 2.04
CA ALA A 157 -11.94 -4.99 1.15
C ALA A 157 -11.81 -3.50 0.81
N ILE A 158 -12.88 -2.85 0.37
CA ILE A 158 -12.89 -1.42 0.04
C ILE A 158 -12.50 -0.57 1.26
N LEU A 159 -13.06 -0.84 2.44
CA LEU A 159 -12.73 -0.10 3.66
C LEU A 159 -11.25 -0.20 4.01
N ILE A 160 -10.66 -1.39 3.91
CA ILE A 160 -9.23 -1.63 4.15
C ILE A 160 -8.37 -0.85 3.14
N GLN A 161 -8.75 -0.83 1.87
CA GLN A 161 -8.02 -0.14 0.80
C GLN A 161 -8.12 1.39 0.94
N LEU A 162 -9.31 1.91 1.24
CA LEU A 162 -9.53 3.34 1.55
C LEU A 162 -8.69 3.76 2.76
N TRP A 163 -8.66 2.94 3.81
CA TRP A 163 -7.84 3.19 4.99
C TRP A 163 -6.34 3.30 4.66
N TYR A 164 -5.86 2.44 3.77
CA TYR A 164 -4.49 2.54 3.27
C TYR A 164 -4.27 3.87 2.53
N MET A 165 -5.12 4.22 1.57
CA MET A 165 -4.97 5.48 0.82
C MET A 165 -5.02 6.73 1.71
N ILE A 166 -5.87 6.73 2.76
CA ILE A 166 -5.93 7.82 3.75
C ILE A 166 -4.61 7.98 4.50
N GLY A 167 -3.95 6.88 4.86
CA GLY A 167 -2.66 7.00 5.54
C GLY A 167 -1.52 7.41 4.60
N ASP A 168 -1.58 7.09 3.31
CA ASP A 168 -0.69 7.62 2.28
C ASP A 168 -0.87 9.13 2.12
N TRP A 169 -2.11 9.61 2.08
CA TRP A 169 -2.43 11.03 2.13
C TRP A 169 -1.80 11.68 3.37
N ASN A 170 -2.03 11.11 4.56
CA ASN A 170 -1.43 11.62 5.79
C ASN A 170 0.11 11.63 5.73
N LEU A 171 0.75 10.61 5.15
CA LEU A 171 2.21 10.60 4.97
C LEU A 171 2.69 11.81 4.15
N LEU A 172 2.08 12.06 2.98
CA LEU A 172 2.40 13.22 2.15
C LEU A 172 2.15 14.54 2.89
N PHE A 173 1.08 14.61 3.68
CA PHE A 173 0.81 15.77 4.53
C PHE A 173 1.88 15.97 5.61
N ARG A 174 2.42 14.91 6.21
CA ARG A 174 3.53 15.05 7.19
C ARG A 174 4.84 15.45 6.54
N MET A 175 5.13 14.95 5.33
CA MET A 175 6.27 15.38 4.52
C MET A 175 6.18 16.87 4.15
N SER A 176 4.97 17.38 3.84
CA SER A 176 4.78 18.81 3.53
C SER A 176 4.97 19.71 4.75
N ARG A 177 4.74 19.18 5.95
CA ARG A 177 4.96 19.87 7.21
C ARG A 177 6.39 19.73 7.75
N LYS A 178 7.27 18.97 7.09
CA LYS A 178 8.62 18.64 7.57
C LYS A 178 8.61 18.05 9.00
N ASP A 179 7.56 17.32 9.35
CA ASP A 179 7.44 16.72 10.68
C ASP A 179 8.10 15.33 10.69
N THR A 180 9.42 15.29 10.95
CA THR A 180 10.23 14.05 10.91
C THR A 180 9.57 12.90 11.67
N VAL A 181 9.12 13.15 12.90
CA VAL A 181 8.56 12.12 13.79
C VAL A 181 7.26 11.55 13.24
N LEU A 182 6.34 12.41 12.80
CA LEU A 182 5.05 11.95 12.28
C LEU A 182 5.16 11.38 10.87
N MET A 183 6.10 11.86 10.05
CA MET A 183 6.44 11.27 8.76
C MET A 183 6.95 9.85 8.96
N HIS A 184 7.90 9.66 9.88
CA HIS A 184 8.41 8.32 10.21
C HIS A 184 7.24 7.45 10.63
N ALA A 185 6.51 7.82 11.69
CA ALA A 185 5.35 7.07 12.18
C ALA A 185 4.37 6.65 11.07
N ALA A 186 4.07 7.55 10.13
CA ALA A 186 3.23 7.27 8.97
C ALA A 186 3.89 6.25 8.01
N ALA A 187 5.17 6.40 7.69
CA ALA A 187 5.91 5.42 6.87
C ALA A 187 5.92 4.03 7.50
N ILE A 188 6.12 3.92 8.83
CA ILE A 188 6.04 2.61 9.51
C ILE A 188 4.64 2.06 9.47
N SER A 189 3.62 2.89 9.66
CA SER A 189 2.22 2.47 9.52
C SER A 189 1.98 1.75 8.19
N ARG A 190 2.65 2.17 7.10
CA ARG A 190 2.54 1.50 5.79
C ARG A 190 3.27 0.16 5.76
N VAL A 191 4.50 0.13 6.28
CA VAL A 191 5.29 -1.09 6.41
C VAL A 191 4.59 -2.13 7.27
N THR A 192 4.04 -1.72 8.43
CA THR A 192 3.31 -2.59 9.36
C THR A 192 2.04 -3.11 8.74
N PHE A 193 1.29 -2.26 8.01
CA PHE A 193 0.12 -2.70 7.25
C PHE A 193 0.49 -3.81 6.25
N GLY A 194 1.57 -3.63 5.49
CA GLY A 194 2.06 -4.63 4.54
C GLY A 194 2.45 -5.94 5.20
N ALA A 195 3.20 -5.86 6.29
CA ALA A 195 3.63 -7.04 7.05
C ALA A 195 2.43 -7.77 7.69
N ALA A 196 1.47 -7.04 8.27
CA ALA A 196 0.24 -7.60 8.83
C ALA A 196 -0.55 -8.36 7.77
N PHE A 197 -0.70 -7.76 6.59
CA PHE A 197 -1.41 -8.36 5.47
C PHE A 197 -0.71 -9.62 4.97
N LEU A 198 0.62 -9.62 4.85
CA LEU A 198 1.40 -10.81 4.49
C LEU A 198 1.25 -11.93 5.53
N VAL A 199 1.41 -11.62 6.83
CA VAL A 199 1.27 -12.63 7.89
C VAL A 199 -0.10 -13.25 7.84
N ALA A 200 -1.14 -12.41 7.74
CA ALA A 200 -2.49 -12.90 7.67
C ALA A 200 -2.67 -13.81 6.44
N PHE A 201 -2.07 -13.43 5.30
CA PHE A 201 -2.05 -14.21 4.07
C PHE A 201 -1.38 -15.57 4.23
N CYS A 202 -0.20 -15.62 4.83
CA CYS A 202 0.46 -16.88 5.16
C CYS A 202 -0.40 -17.76 6.08
N ILE A 203 -1.04 -17.17 7.10
CA ILE A 203 -1.93 -17.91 8.00
C ILE A 203 -3.10 -18.50 7.22
N GLY A 204 -3.74 -17.71 6.36
CA GLY A 204 -4.83 -18.16 5.50
C GLY A 204 -4.46 -19.38 4.68
N LEU A 205 -3.32 -19.32 4.02
CA LEU A 205 -2.79 -20.43 3.22
C LEU A 205 -2.55 -21.70 4.02
N LEU A 206 -2.13 -21.55 5.28
CA LEU A 206 -1.81 -22.66 6.16
C LEU A 206 -3.04 -23.24 6.88
N THR A 207 -4.21 -22.60 6.79
CA THR A 207 -5.44 -23.16 7.37
C THR A 207 -6.00 -24.29 6.50
N PRO A 208 -6.70 -25.29 7.08
CA PRO A 208 -7.36 -26.34 6.31
C PRO A 208 -8.33 -25.81 5.25
N ALA A 209 -9.05 -24.71 5.54
CA ALA A 209 -9.95 -24.07 4.59
C ALA A 209 -9.19 -23.45 3.40
N GLY A 210 -8.06 -22.79 3.66
CA GLY A 210 -7.18 -22.26 2.61
C GLY A 210 -6.57 -23.38 1.76
N GLN A 211 -6.08 -24.45 2.39
CA GLN A 211 -5.52 -25.62 1.71
C GLN A 211 -6.57 -26.32 0.85
N ALA A 212 -7.78 -26.56 1.37
CA ALA A 212 -8.88 -27.16 0.61
C ALA A 212 -9.30 -26.28 -0.58
N ALA A 213 -9.26 -24.95 -0.44
CA ALA A 213 -9.50 -24.04 -1.56
C ALA A 213 -8.41 -24.16 -2.64
N PHE A 214 -7.16 -24.42 -2.26
CA PHE A 214 -6.02 -24.65 -3.16
C PHE A 214 -6.07 -26.00 -3.85
N GLU A 215 -6.36 -27.07 -3.12
CA GLU A 215 -6.51 -28.42 -3.65
C GLU A 215 -7.61 -28.45 -4.73
N HIS A 216 -8.75 -27.80 -4.46
CA HIS A 216 -9.85 -27.66 -5.44
C HIS A 216 -9.45 -26.87 -6.71
N TRP A 217 -8.40 -26.03 -6.66
CA TRP A 217 -7.84 -25.39 -7.85
C TRP A 217 -6.81 -26.26 -8.57
N ALA A 218 -6.02 -27.03 -7.81
CA ALA A 218 -4.92 -27.85 -8.31
C ALA A 218 -5.41 -29.12 -9.00
N GLU A 219 -6.51 -29.70 -8.54
CA GLU A 219 -7.02 -30.98 -9.04
C GLU A 219 -7.58 -30.92 -10.47
N GLY A 220 -7.72 -29.73 -11.07
CA GLY A 220 -8.10 -29.60 -12.47
C GLY A 220 -9.47 -30.23 -12.76
N LEU A 221 -9.85 -30.29 -14.04
CA LEU A 221 -11.18 -30.79 -14.41
C LEU A 221 -11.36 -32.25 -13.91
N PRO A 222 -12.45 -32.52 -13.17
CA PRO A 222 -12.73 -33.82 -12.57
C PRO A 222 -12.83 -34.91 -13.64
N GLU A 223 -12.35 -36.11 -13.29
CA GLU A 223 -12.39 -37.29 -14.16
C GLU A 223 -13.80 -37.56 -14.68
N ALA A 224 -13.88 -37.92 -15.96
CA ALA A 224 -15.12 -38.12 -16.72
C ALA A 224 -15.99 -39.23 -16.09
N GLY A 225 -16.84 -38.87 -15.12
CA GLY A 225 -17.80 -39.80 -14.53
C GLY A 225 -18.44 -39.36 -13.21
N ALA A 226 -17.77 -38.55 -12.40
CA ALA A 226 -18.34 -38.02 -11.15
C ALA A 226 -19.01 -36.66 -11.41
N LYS A 227 -20.22 -36.44 -10.89
CA LYS A 227 -20.88 -35.12 -10.89
C LYS A 227 -20.10 -34.26 -9.89
N PRO A 228 -19.19 -33.39 -10.35
CA PRO A 228 -18.25 -32.77 -9.44
C PRO A 228 -18.91 -31.60 -8.73
N PRO A 229 -18.44 -31.22 -7.53
CA PRO A 229 -18.75 -29.90 -7.01
C PRO A 229 -18.33 -28.86 -8.07
N PRO A 230 -19.17 -27.83 -8.33
CA PRO A 230 -18.83 -26.83 -9.32
C PRO A 230 -17.44 -26.25 -9.02
N PRO A 231 -16.59 -26.08 -10.04
CA PRO A 231 -15.29 -25.46 -9.83
C PRO A 231 -15.53 -24.08 -9.20
N PRO A 232 -14.63 -23.65 -8.31
CA PRO A 232 -14.76 -22.33 -7.72
C PRO A 232 -14.65 -21.29 -8.84
N PRO A 233 -15.34 -20.15 -8.74
CA PRO A 233 -15.35 -19.16 -9.82
C PRO A 233 -13.92 -18.77 -10.22
N ARG A 234 -13.63 -18.69 -11.53
CA ARG A 234 -12.30 -18.26 -12.02
C ARG A 234 -11.87 -16.88 -11.48
N GLU A 235 -12.87 -16.05 -11.17
CA GLU A 235 -12.71 -14.73 -10.54
C GLU A 235 -12.00 -14.81 -9.17
N THR A 236 -12.20 -15.92 -8.45
CA THR A 236 -11.61 -16.20 -7.13
C THR A 236 -10.09 -16.44 -7.22
N ALA A 237 -9.62 -17.09 -8.30
CA ALA A 237 -8.19 -17.35 -8.50
C ALA A 237 -7.42 -16.08 -8.91
N VAL A 238 -8.00 -15.27 -9.79
CA VAL A 238 -7.39 -14.01 -10.26
C VAL A 238 -7.25 -13.03 -9.10
N THR A 239 -8.31 -12.83 -8.32
CA THR A 239 -8.28 -11.97 -7.12
C THR A 239 -7.25 -12.44 -6.10
N TRP A 240 -7.10 -13.77 -5.93
CA TRP A 240 -6.08 -14.33 -5.05
C TRP A 240 -4.65 -14.05 -5.55
N VAL A 241 -4.37 -14.26 -6.85
CA VAL A 241 -3.05 -13.96 -7.43
C VAL A 241 -2.72 -12.48 -7.30
N ILE A 242 -3.68 -11.59 -7.58
CA ILE A 242 -3.51 -10.14 -7.41
C ILE A 242 -3.14 -9.82 -5.95
N ARG A 243 -3.83 -10.44 -4.98
CA ARG A 243 -3.56 -10.22 -3.55
C ARG A 243 -2.21 -10.80 -3.12
N LEU A 244 -1.80 -11.95 -3.64
CA LEU A 244 -0.46 -12.51 -3.40
C LEU A 244 0.63 -11.57 -3.92
N VAL A 245 0.52 -11.15 -5.18
CA VAL A 245 1.47 -10.23 -5.81
C VAL A 245 1.53 -8.93 -5.02
N PHE A 246 0.37 -8.43 -4.60
CA PHE A 246 0.26 -7.26 -3.73
C PHE A 246 0.96 -7.47 -2.37
N CYS A 247 0.74 -8.60 -1.69
CA CYS A 247 1.43 -8.94 -0.43
C CYS A 247 2.95 -8.97 -0.61
N ALA A 248 3.43 -9.61 -1.68
CA ALA A 248 4.85 -9.68 -2.00
C ALA A 248 5.42 -8.28 -2.28
N PHE A 249 4.68 -7.45 -3.02
CA PHE A 249 5.07 -6.08 -3.30
C PHE A 249 5.15 -5.24 -2.02
N MET A 250 4.18 -5.36 -1.11
CA MET A 250 4.18 -4.70 0.20
C MET A 250 5.41 -5.01 1.07
N VAL A 251 6.03 -6.19 0.94
CA VAL A 251 7.31 -6.47 1.61
C VAL A 251 8.40 -5.57 1.07
N VAL A 252 8.37 -5.29 -0.23
CA VAL A 252 9.34 -4.40 -0.85
C VAL A 252 9.10 -2.93 -0.50
N ALA A 253 7.88 -2.55 -0.14
CA ALA A 253 7.60 -1.22 0.41
C ALA A 253 8.53 -0.87 1.59
N TYR A 254 8.94 -1.86 2.40
CA TYR A 254 9.92 -1.65 3.46
C TYR A 254 11.25 -1.10 2.92
N LEU A 255 11.76 -1.65 1.82
CA LEU A 255 12.98 -1.16 1.18
C LEU A 255 12.78 0.28 0.70
N GLY A 256 11.62 0.58 0.15
CA GLY A 256 11.23 1.90 -0.34
C GLY A 256 11.11 3.00 0.71
N TYR A 257 10.53 2.68 1.86
CA TYR A 257 10.37 3.62 2.97
C TYR A 257 11.60 3.73 3.86
N THR A 258 12.55 2.79 3.79
CA THR A 258 13.78 2.81 4.61
C THR A 258 14.59 4.10 4.43
N PRO A 259 14.83 4.61 3.20
CA PRO A 259 15.47 5.92 3.00
C PRO A 259 14.73 7.06 3.69
N LEU A 260 13.40 7.05 3.67
CA LEU A 260 12.58 8.08 4.33
C LEU A 260 12.77 8.05 5.85
N LEU A 261 12.91 6.85 6.45
CA LEU A 261 13.19 6.67 7.87
C LEU A 261 14.58 7.18 8.32
N ARG A 262 15.48 7.47 7.38
CA ARG A 262 16.80 8.06 7.66
C ARG A 262 16.82 9.56 7.51
N LEU A 263 15.73 10.15 7.02
CA LEU A 263 15.66 11.58 6.77
C LEU A 263 15.38 12.33 8.07
N ASP A 264 16.13 13.40 8.32
CA ASP A 264 15.82 14.34 9.39
C ASP A 264 15.84 15.77 8.86
N TYR A 265 14.71 16.47 8.97
CA TYR A 265 14.59 17.87 8.53
C TYR A 265 15.25 18.84 9.51
N HIS A 266 15.33 18.45 10.78
CA HIS A 266 16.04 19.22 11.79
C HIS A 266 17.41 18.57 11.92
N GLN A 267 18.38 19.05 11.12
CA GLN A 267 19.79 18.74 11.32
C GLN A 267 20.19 19.22 12.71
N ALA A 268 19.90 18.37 13.69
CA ALA A 268 20.01 18.71 15.08
C ALA A 268 21.32 18.16 15.62
N ASP A 269 21.75 18.75 16.73
CA ASP A 269 22.95 18.40 17.49
C ASP A 269 23.19 16.88 17.58
N GLU A 270 24.44 16.47 17.79
CA GLU A 270 24.82 15.04 17.89
C GLU A 270 23.92 14.24 18.85
N ASP A 271 23.43 14.88 19.92
CA ASP A 271 22.49 14.29 20.87
C ASP A 271 21.13 13.95 20.25
N THR A 272 20.62 14.82 19.37
CA THR A 272 19.37 14.57 18.65
C THR A 272 19.54 13.47 17.61
N GLN A 273 20.71 13.38 16.98
CA GLN A 273 21.04 12.27 16.08
C GLN A 273 21.04 10.92 16.81
N ARG A 274 21.57 10.87 18.05
CA ARG A 274 21.51 9.67 18.90
C ARG A 274 20.07 9.30 19.28
N GLU A 275 19.26 10.27 19.68
CA GLU A 275 17.83 10.04 19.95
C GLU A 275 17.11 9.51 18.72
N HIS A 276 17.45 10.03 17.54
CA HIS A 276 16.88 9.61 16.26
C HIS A 276 17.23 8.15 15.93
N CYS A 277 18.51 7.76 16.03
CA CYS A 277 18.93 6.36 15.86
C CYS A 277 18.21 5.42 16.84
N ARG A 278 18.00 5.87 18.08
CA ARG A 278 17.24 5.12 19.08
C ARG A 278 15.76 5.00 18.69
N GLY A 279 15.17 6.05 18.13
CA GLY A 279 13.81 6.05 17.58
C GLY A 279 13.62 5.01 16.47
N ILE A 280 14.50 4.99 15.47
CA ILE A 280 14.47 3.99 14.38
C ILE A 280 14.60 2.56 14.94
N TRP A 281 15.45 2.37 15.95
CA TRP A 281 15.61 1.06 16.57
C TRP A 281 14.35 0.62 17.32
N LYS A 282 13.80 1.47 18.21
CA LYS A 282 12.56 1.17 18.96
C LYS A 282 11.42 0.82 18.04
N LEU A 283 11.39 1.47 16.90
CA LEU A 283 10.40 1.30 15.87
C LEU A 283 10.54 0.00 15.08
N LYS A 284 11.77 -0.43 14.76
CA LYS A 284 12.03 -1.78 14.24
C LYS A 284 11.59 -2.84 15.24
N VAL A 285 11.86 -2.62 16.53
CA VAL A 285 11.38 -3.51 17.60
C VAL A 285 9.85 -3.56 17.63
N ALA A 286 9.18 -2.40 17.54
CA ALA A 286 7.71 -2.33 17.48
C ALA A 286 7.14 -3.05 16.24
N LEU A 287 7.79 -2.93 15.08
CA LEU A 287 7.41 -3.69 13.87
C LEU A 287 7.52 -5.20 14.10
N VAL A 288 8.66 -5.67 14.62
CA VAL A 288 8.87 -7.11 14.92
C VAL A 288 7.85 -7.60 15.95
N ALA A 289 7.63 -6.84 17.01
CA ALA A 289 6.64 -7.17 18.04
C ALA A 289 5.21 -7.23 17.45
N GLY A 290 4.83 -6.27 16.60
CA GLY A 290 3.54 -6.26 15.92
C GLY A 290 3.36 -7.42 14.97
N VAL A 291 4.39 -7.78 14.20
CA VAL A 291 4.38 -8.97 13.32
C VAL A 291 4.21 -10.26 14.12
N LEU A 292 4.96 -10.42 15.21
CA LEU A 292 4.84 -11.56 16.12
C LEU A 292 3.44 -11.61 16.76
N MET A 293 2.90 -10.45 17.16
CA MET A 293 1.56 -10.35 17.72
C MET A 293 0.51 -10.81 16.71
N VAL A 294 0.52 -10.31 15.47
CA VAL A 294 -0.43 -10.76 14.42
C VAL A 294 -0.27 -12.24 14.14
N ALA A 295 0.96 -12.78 14.15
CA ALA A 295 1.19 -14.20 13.95
C ALA A 295 0.57 -15.04 15.08
N VAL A 296 0.79 -14.63 16.34
CA VAL A 296 0.20 -15.27 17.52
C VAL A 296 -1.32 -15.15 17.49
N GLU A 297 -1.86 -13.96 17.25
CA GLU A 297 -3.29 -13.71 17.15
C GLU A 297 -3.91 -14.58 16.07
N GLY A 298 -3.40 -14.54 14.84
CA GLY A 298 -3.95 -15.33 13.73
C GLY A 298 -3.85 -16.83 13.99
N PHE A 299 -2.78 -17.32 14.63
CA PHE A 299 -2.68 -18.71 15.06
C PHE A 299 -3.72 -19.06 16.13
N MET A 300 -3.91 -18.22 17.14
CA MET A 300 -4.93 -18.42 18.17
C MET A 300 -6.35 -18.37 17.58
N PHE A 301 -6.62 -17.43 16.67
CA PHE A 301 -7.90 -17.31 15.96
C PHE A 301 -8.23 -18.55 15.13
N SER A 302 -7.23 -19.20 14.54
CA SER A 302 -7.42 -20.47 13.83
C SER A 302 -7.99 -21.58 14.73
N ARG A 303 -7.92 -21.42 16.06
CA ARG A 303 -8.44 -22.37 17.07
C ARG A 303 -9.73 -21.91 17.77
N GLY A 304 -10.28 -20.76 17.39
CA GLY A 304 -11.53 -20.23 17.93
C GLY A 304 -11.34 -18.85 18.57
N PRO A 305 -12.05 -17.80 18.10
CA PRO A 305 -11.91 -16.44 18.61
C PRO A 305 -12.38 -16.31 20.06
N GLY A 306 -11.49 -15.86 20.96
CA GLY A 306 -11.91 -15.32 22.25
C GLY A 306 -12.17 -13.81 22.14
N LEU A 307 -13.34 -13.32 22.57
CA LEU A 307 -13.68 -11.89 22.64
C LEU A 307 -12.61 -11.04 23.37
N TRP A 308 -11.91 -11.65 24.34
CA TRP A 308 -10.84 -11.02 25.09
C TRP A 308 -9.64 -10.62 24.21
N MET A 309 -9.41 -11.27 23.07
CA MET A 309 -8.32 -10.94 22.15
C MET A 309 -8.55 -9.58 21.46
N LEU A 310 -9.78 -9.33 21.01
CA LEU A 310 -10.18 -8.02 20.47
C LEU A 310 -10.03 -6.92 21.52
N ALA A 311 -10.41 -7.22 22.77
CA ALA A 311 -10.26 -6.28 23.87
C ALA A 311 -8.79 -6.01 24.24
N ALA A 312 -7.86 -6.93 23.96
CA ALA A 312 -6.44 -6.78 24.27
C ALA A 312 -5.68 -5.86 23.29
N GLN A 313 -6.15 -5.73 22.06
CA GLN A 313 -5.48 -4.96 21.00
C GLN A 313 -5.24 -3.47 21.37
N PRO A 314 -6.22 -2.72 21.91
CA PRO A 314 -5.97 -1.35 22.38
C PRO A 314 -4.90 -1.26 23.47
N PHE A 315 -4.87 -2.21 24.40
CA PHE A 315 -3.87 -2.24 25.48
C PHE A 315 -2.47 -2.55 24.96
N PHE A 316 -2.34 -3.38 23.93
CA PHE A 316 -1.06 -3.62 23.28
C PHE A 316 -0.55 -2.39 22.54
N VAL A 317 -1.43 -1.68 21.82
CA VAL A 317 -1.08 -0.39 21.20
C VAL A 317 -0.62 0.61 22.24
N LEU A 318 -1.35 0.73 23.35
CA LEU A 318 -0.99 1.60 24.48
C LEU A 318 0.33 1.19 25.12
N GLY A 319 0.56 -0.10 25.36
CA GLY A 319 1.78 -0.63 25.95
C GLY A 319 2.99 -0.42 25.05
N THR A 320 2.84 -0.66 23.75
CA THR A 320 3.90 -0.42 22.76
C THR A 320 4.20 1.07 22.64
N ALA A 321 3.17 1.93 22.59
CA ALA A 321 3.34 3.38 22.62
C ALA A 321 4.10 3.84 23.87
N TYR A 322 3.76 3.29 25.04
CA TYR A 322 4.42 3.60 26.31
C TYR A 322 5.90 3.16 26.31
N LEU A 323 6.18 1.95 25.83
CA LEU A 323 7.55 1.42 25.72
C LEU A 323 8.41 2.19 24.71
N MET A 324 7.81 2.67 23.61
CA MET A 324 8.51 3.51 22.64
C MET A 324 8.94 4.86 23.25
N GLU A 325 8.24 5.33 24.27
CA GLU A 325 8.42 6.65 24.88
C GLU A 325 9.26 6.69 26.16
N ASP A 326 9.91 5.58 26.55
CA ASP A 326 10.65 5.48 27.82
C ASP A 326 9.82 5.99 29.02
N GLY A 327 8.49 5.82 28.96
CA GLY A 327 7.55 6.25 29.99
C GLY A 327 7.10 7.71 29.97
N LYS A 328 7.59 8.57 29.06
CA LYS A 328 7.17 9.98 28.94
C LYS A 328 6.24 10.21 27.75
N LEU A 329 4.97 9.85 27.91
CA LEU A 329 3.98 9.96 26.85
C LEU A 329 3.63 11.42 26.54
N SER A 330 4.14 11.97 25.42
CA SER A 330 3.58 13.21 24.86
C SER A 330 2.41 12.90 23.94
N TRP A 331 1.42 13.79 23.86
CA TRP A 331 0.24 13.61 23.01
C TRP A 331 0.61 13.39 21.53
N LYS A 332 1.58 14.14 21.01
CA LYS A 332 2.07 14.00 19.62
C LYS A 332 2.62 12.60 19.36
N ARG A 333 3.40 12.06 20.30
CA ARG A 333 4.03 10.75 20.16
C ARG A 333 3.05 9.60 20.44
N PHE A 334 2.07 9.81 21.31
CA PHE A 334 0.94 8.90 21.47
C PHE A 334 0.15 8.74 20.16
N LEU A 335 -0.20 9.86 19.50
CA LEU A 335 -0.87 9.84 18.20
C LEU A 335 0.00 9.17 17.13
N ALA A 336 1.32 9.36 17.17
CA ALA A 336 2.27 8.72 16.27
C ALA A 336 2.27 7.18 16.45
N ALA A 337 2.36 6.71 17.69
CA ALA A 337 2.34 5.29 18.01
C ALA A 337 0.99 4.66 17.66
N LEU A 338 -0.12 5.31 18.02
CA LEU A 338 -1.47 4.90 17.62
C LEU A 338 -1.58 4.80 16.10
N GLY A 339 -1.18 5.82 15.34
CA GLY A 339 -1.20 5.78 13.89
C GLY A 339 -0.33 4.67 13.28
N SER A 340 0.81 4.35 13.90
CA SER A 340 1.72 3.30 13.43
C SER A 340 1.21 1.88 13.67
N LEU A 341 0.43 1.67 14.74
CA LEU A 341 -0.06 0.36 15.16
C LEU A 341 -1.55 0.12 14.85
N LEU A 342 -2.31 1.17 14.57
CA LEU A 342 -3.72 1.06 14.19
C LEU A 342 -3.96 0.12 13.00
N PRO A 343 -3.09 0.03 11.97
CA PRO A 343 -3.18 -1.03 10.97
C PRO A 343 -3.28 -2.44 11.55
N PHE A 344 -2.49 -2.77 12.58
CA PHE A 344 -2.52 -4.09 13.21
C PHE A 344 -3.85 -4.34 13.92
N VAL A 345 -4.40 -3.32 14.59
CA VAL A 345 -5.70 -3.42 15.25
C VAL A 345 -6.80 -3.58 14.21
N VAL A 346 -6.83 -2.77 13.16
CA VAL A 346 -7.87 -2.81 12.13
C VAL A 346 -7.81 -4.11 11.33
N VAL A 347 -6.63 -4.50 10.85
CA VAL A 347 -6.44 -5.74 10.08
C VAL A 347 -6.68 -6.95 11.00
N GLY A 348 -6.06 -6.97 12.19
CA GLY A 348 -6.22 -8.03 13.18
C GLY A 348 -7.66 -8.19 13.64
N SER A 349 -8.36 -7.10 13.97
CA SER A 349 -9.80 -7.12 14.30
C SER A 349 -10.67 -7.55 13.12
N GLY A 350 -10.31 -7.18 11.89
CA GLY A 350 -10.98 -7.67 10.68
C GLY A 350 -10.84 -9.18 10.56
N PHE A 351 -9.62 -9.70 10.74
CA PHE A 351 -9.34 -11.15 10.78
C PHE A 351 -10.08 -11.86 11.91
N ALA A 352 -10.09 -11.26 13.10
CA ALA A 352 -10.80 -11.79 14.26
C ALA A 352 -12.31 -11.89 14.04
N SER A 353 -12.90 -10.86 13.45
CA SER A 353 -14.35 -10.74 13.26
C SER A 353 -14.85 -11.60 12.10
N CYS A 354 -14.04 -11.72 11.05
CA CYS A 354 -14.40 -12.49 9.85
C CYS A 354 -13.86 -13.93 9.89
N GLY A 355 -12.93 -14.26 10.80
CA GLY A 355 -12.39 -15.61 11.01
C GLY A 355 -11.73 -16.22 9.77
N PRO A 356 -11.77 -17.56 9.61
CA PRO A 356 -11.39 -18.23 8.36
C PRO A 356 -12.23 -17.76 7.16
N ALA A 357 -13.46 -17.29 7.44
CA ALA A 357 -14.31 -16.69 6.43
C ALA A 357 -13.70 -15.41 5.87
N LEU A 358 -12.79 -14.69 6.55
CA LEU A 358 -12.06 -13.59 5.92
C LEU A 358 -11.24 -14.08 4.72
N TRP A 359 -10.70 -15.29 4.76
CA TRP A 359 -9.95 -15.83 3.62
C TRP A 359 -10.84 -16.23 2.47
N GLU A 360 -11.99 -16.79 2.78
CA GLU A 360 -13.02 -17.04 1.80
C GLU A 360 -13.50 -15.73 1.16
N ILE A 361 -13.86 -14.76 2.00
CA ILE A 361 -14.23 -13.38 1.65
C ILE A 361 -13.12 -12.75 0.80
N LEU A 362 -11.86 -12.82 1.24
CA LEU A 362 -10.72 -12.27 0.51
C LEU A 362 -10.37 -13.08 -0.75
N ALA A 363 -10.72 -14.35 -0.83
CA ALA A 363 -10.63 -15.13 -2.05
C ALA A 363 -11.81 -14.84 -2.98
N GLY A 364 -12.88 -14.20 -2.51
CA GLY A 364 -14.11 -14.01 -3.29
C GLY A 364 -15.01 -15.26 -3.32
N LYS A 365 -14.88 -16.16 -2.33
CA LYS A 365 -15.91 -17.14 -1.98
C LYS A 365 -16.78 -16.52 -0.90
#